data_AF-A0A9E3E3F0-F1
#
_entry.id   AF-A0A9E3E3F0-F1
#
_cell.length_a   1.000
_cell.length_b   1.000
_cell.length_c   1.000
_cell.angle_alpha   90.00
_cell.angle_beta   90.00
_cell.angle_gamma   90.00
#
_symmetry.space_group_name_H-M   'P 1'
#
loop_
_entity.id
_entity.type
_entity.pdbx_description
1 polymer ?
#
loop_
_entity_poly.entity_id
_entity_poly.type
_entity_poly.pdbx_seq_one_letter_code
_entity_poly.pdbx_strand_id
1 'polypeptide(L)' 'MAKVAFLGLGVMGYPMAGHLLKKGGHDVTVYNRTAAKAQQWLKEYGGTSAATP' A
#
# COMPACT_ATOMS: atom_id res chain seq x y z
N MET A 1 8.73 -4.64 13.63
CA MET A 1 8.32 -4.85 12.22
C MET A 1 7.07 -5.72 12.23
N ALA A 2 6.01 -5.33 11.52
CA ALA A 2 4.74 -6.05 11.47
C ALA A 2 4.28 -6.20 10.01
N LYS A 3 3.51 -7.24 9.73
CA LYS A 3 2.86 -7.43 8.43
C LYS A 3 1.51 -6.73 8.42
N VAL A 4 1.31 -5.81 7.47
CA VAL A 4 0.13 -4.95 7.39
C VAL A 4 -0.53 -5.14 6.04
N ALA A 5 -1.79 -5.59 6.05
CA ALA A 5 -2.66 -5.53 4.89
C ALA A 5 -3.40 -4.19 4.90
N PHE A 6 -3.20 -3.36 3.88
CA PHE A 6 -3.86 -2.06 3.78
C PHE A 6 -4.93 -2.10 2.68
N LEU A 7 -6.20 -1.95 3.08
CA LEU A 7 -7.35 -2.07 2.18
C LEU A 7 -7.82 -0.67 1.75
N GLY A 8 -7.62 -0.37 0.46
CA GLY A 8 -8.08 0.86 -0.17
C GLY A 8 -7.03 1.97 -0.19
N LEU A 9 -6.77 2.51 -1.37
CA LEU A 9 -5.81 3.59 -1.58
C LEU A 9 -6.55 4.90 -1.91
N GLY A 10 -7.37 5.38 -0.97
CA GLY A 10 -8.05 6.68 -1.06
C GLY A 10 -7.10 7.87 -0.89
N VAL A 11 -7.64 9.09 -0.80
CA VAL A 11 -6.83 10.32 -0.61
C VAL A 11 -5.95 10.23 0.64
N MET A 12 -6.51 9.77 1.76
CA MET A 12 -5.73 9.57 3.00
C MET A 12 -4.93 8.27 2.97
N GLY A 13 -5.54 7.18 2.49
CA GLY A 13 -4.95 5.84 2.56
C GLY A 13 -3.66 5.69 1.75
N TYR A 14 -3.56 6.37 0.61
CA TYR A 14 -2.39 6.28 -0.26
C TYR A 14 -1.08 6.73 0.42
N PRO A 15 -0.97 7.96 0.97
CA PRO A 15 0.23 8.38 1.70
C PRO A 15 0.39 7.67 3.06
N MET A 16 -0.71 7.27 3.73
CA MET A 16 -0.63 6.53 4.99
C MET A 16 0.04 5.16 4.82
N ALA A 17 -0.38 4.39 3.81
CA ALA A 17 0.26 3.11 3.51
C ALA A 17 1.76 3.29 3.21
N GLY A 18 2.11 4.35 2.46
CA GLY A 18 3.49 4.70 2.16
C GLY A 18 4.31 5.02 3.41
N HIS A 19 3.74 5.79 4.35
CA HIS A 19 4.36 6.10 5.63
C HIS A 19 4.56 4.86 6.52
N LEU A 20 3.58 3.95 6.59
CA LEU A 20 3.71 2.71 7.35
C LEU A 20 4.90 1.87 6.85
N LEU A 21 5.12 1.84 5.53
CA LEU A 21 6.26 1.16 4.93
C LEU A 21 7.58 1.93 5.16
N LYS A 22 7.65 3.19 4.75
CA LYS A 22 8.91 3.97 4.72
C LYS A 22 9.38 4.46 6.07
N LYS A 23 8.46 4.99 6.89
CA LYS A 23 8.78 5.58 8.21
C LYS A 23 8.53 4.57 9.33
N GLY A 24 7.46 3.78 9.23
CA GLY A 24 7.13 2.75 10.22
C GLY A 24 7.98 1.49 10.11
N GLY A 25 8.63 1.24 8.96
CA GLY A 25 9.41 0.03 8.73
C GLY A 25 8.58 -1.25 8.79
N HIS A 26 7.29 -1.17 8.45
CA HIS A 26 6.39 -2.32 8.36
C HIS A 26 6.44 -2.96 6.97
N ASP A 27 6.14 -4.26 6.91
CA ASP A 27 5.93 -4.97 5.65
C ASP A 27 4.48 -4.75 5.23
N VAL A 28 4.27 -3.88 4.23
CA VAL A 28 2.94 -3.43 3.80
C VAL A 28 2.57 -4.07 2.47
N THR A 29 1.41 -4.73 2.47
CA THR A 29 0.73 -5.20 1.25
C THR A 29 -0.55 -4.40 1.04
N VAL A 30 -0.64 -3.71 -0.10
CA VAL A 30 -1.82 -2.88 -0.45
C VAL A 30 -2.80 -3.64 -1.33
N TYR A 31 -4.09 -3.41 -1.10
CA TYR A 31 -5.19 -3.95 -1.90
C TYR A 31 -6.07 -2.79 -2.35
N ASN A 32 -6.38 -2.70 -3.64
CA ASN A 32 -7.25 -1.66 -4.15
C ASN A 32 -8.02 -2.15 -5.38
N ARG A 33 -9.33 -1.86 -5.45
CA ARG A 33 -10.21 -2.25 -6.57
C ARG A 33 -9.64 -1.83 -7.93
N THR A 34 -9.08 -0.63 -8.00
CA THR A 34 -8.40 -0.15 -9.20
C THR A 34 -6.93 -0.56 -9.15
N ALA A 35 -6.56 -1.57 -9.93
CA ALA A 35 -5.20 -2.12 -9.97
C ALA A 35 -4.14 -1.07 -10.32
N ALA A 36 -4.44 -0.16 -11.26
CA ALA A 36 -3.52 0.91 -11.67
C ALA A 36 -3.08 1.78 -10.48
N LYS A 37 -3.96 1.99 -9.49
CA LYS A 37 -3.63 2.79 -8.30
C LYS A 37 -2.68 2.05 -7.35
N ALA A 38 -2.84 0.74 -7.20
CA ALA A 38 -1.91 -0.09 -6.43
C ALA A 38 -0.54 -0.17 -7.11
N GLN A 39 -0.52 -0.31 -8.44
CA GLN A 39 0.73 -0.29 -9.21
C GLN A 39 1.46 1.06 -9.13
N GLN A 40 0.72 2.18 -9.15
CA GLN A 40 1.30 3.51 -8.95
C GLN A 40 1.93 3.62 -7.56
N TRP A 41 1.21 3.16 -6.53
CA TRP A 41 1.73 3.15 -5.16
C TRP A 41 3.00 2.32 -5.02
N LEU A 42 3.07 1.16 -5.68
CA LEU A 42 4.28 0.32 -5.72
C LEU A 42 5.48 1.05 -6.32
N LYS A 43 5.28 1.75 -7.45
CA LYS A 43 6.35 2.50 -8.12
C LYS A 43 6.90 3.63 -7.24
N GLU A 44 6.04 4.23 -6.41
CA GLU A 44 6.39 5.39 -5.58
C GLU A 44 7.05 4.98 -4.26
N TYR A 45 6.49 4.00 -3.54
CA TYR A 45 6.96 3.65 -2.19
C TYR A 45 7.78 2.35 -2.13
N GLY A 46 7.68 1.45 -3.10
CA GLY A 46 8.37 0.16 -3.07
C GLY A 46 7.90 -0.73 -1.90
N GLY A 47 6.90 -1.56 -2.18
CA GLY A 47 6.29 -2.53 -1.24
C GLY A 47 5.64 -3.69 -2.01
N THR A 48 4.56 -4.25 -1.46
CA THR A 48 3.81 -5.34 -2.12
C THR A 48 2.37 -4.92 -2.42
N SER A 49 1.79 -5.43 -3.51
CA SER A 49 0.36 -5.29 -3.78
C SER A 49 -0.21 -6.63 -4.20
N ALA A 50 -1.48 -6.87 -3.87
CA ALA A 50 -2.21 -8.05 -4.31
C ALA A 50 -3.59 -7.66 -4.86
N ALA A 51 -4.15 -8.52 -5.70
CA ALA A 51 -5.48 -8.34 -6.24
C ALA A 51 -6.53 -8.46 -5.12
N THR A 52 -7.58 -7.64 -5.19
CA THR A 52 -8.79 -7.87 -4.38
C THR A 52 -9.54 -9.08 -4.98
N PRO A 53 -10.22 -9.91 -4.17
CA PRO A 53 -11.20 -10.85 -4.69
C PRO A 53 -12.25 -10.17 -5.59
#